data_AF-G8S8D5-F1
#
_entry.id   AF-G8S8D5-F1
#
_cell.length_a   1.000
_cell.length_b   1.000
_cell.length_c   1.000
_cell.angle_alpha   90.00
_cell.angle_beta   90.00
_cell.angle_gamma   90.00
#
_symmetry.space_group_name_H-M   'P 1'
#
loop_
_entity.id
_entity.type
_entity.pdbx_description
1 polymer ?
#
loop_
_entity_poly.entity_id
_entity_poly.type
_entity_poly.pdbx_seq_one_letter_code
_entity_poly.pdbx_strand_id
1 'polypeptide(L)' 'MPTLRQIRVALAHRLAERRAHRRLSEELAAFRTAAERTELDLVLGRHTAEETRAIEAILSRQDAERRSLGGSPATGVVR' A
#
# COMPACT_ATOMS: atom_id res chain seq x y z
N MET A 1 6.31 -34.63 6.89
CA MET A 1 5.73 -33.72 7.90
C MET A 1 6.77 -32.67 8.23
N PRO A 2 6.48 -31.36 8.09
CA PRO A 2 7.42 -30.31 8.45
C PRO A 2 7.70 -30.32 9.95
N THR A 3 8.93 -30.00 10.35
CA THR A 3 9.29 -29.95 11.78
C THR A 3 8.74 -28.69 12.44
N LEU A 4 8.52 -28.71 13.75
CA LEU A 4 8.10 -27.52 14.52
C LEU A 4 9.04 -26.32 14.28
N ARG A 5 10.34 -26.58 14.09
CA ARG A 5 11.33 -25.57 13.72
C ARG A 5 11.02 -24.92 12.37
N GLN A 6 10.71 -25.71 11.34
CA GLN A 6 10.37 -25.20 10.01
C GLN A 6 9.09 -24.36 10.04
N ILE A 7 8.08 -24.78 10.81
CA ILE A 7 6.82 -24.02 10.97
C ILE A 7 7.08 -22.67 11.64
N ARG A 8 7.89 -22.62 12.70
CA ARG A 8 8.23 -21.37 13.40
C ARG A 8 9.00 -20.41 12.51
N VAL A 9 9.93 -20.92 11.70
CA VAL A 9 10.69 -20.13 10.73
C VAL A 9 9.75 -19.55 9.67
N ALA A 10 8.90 -20.38 9.05
CA ALA A 10 7.92 -19.90 8.07
C ALA A 10 6.96 -18.85 8.64
N LEU A 11 6.51 -19.02 9.88
CA LEU A 11 5.66 -18.04 10.56
C LEU A 11 6.41 -16.73 10.84
N ALA A 12 7.67 -16.81 11.28
CA ALA A 12 8.51 -15.64 11.51
C ALA A 12 8.74 -14.86 10.21
N HIS A 13 9.02 -15.55 9.09
CA HIS A 13 9.12 -14.93 7.76
C HIS A 13 7.82 -14.23 7.38
N ARG A 14 6.68 -14.91 7.52
CA ARG A 14 5.37 -14.32 7.20
C ARG A 14 5.05 -13.10 8.07
N LEU A 15 5.42 -13.12 9.34
CA LEU A 15 5.25 -11.97 10.23
C LEU A 15 6.19 -10.81 9.85
N ALA A 16 7.44 -11.11 9.49
CA ALA A 16 8.39 -10.12 9.01
C ALA A 16 7.91 -9.46 7.70
N GLU A 17 7.43 -10.26 6.74
CA GLU A 17 6.82 -9.79 5.49
C GLU A 17 5.61 -8.89 5.77
N ARG A 18 4.71 -9.30 6.67
CA ARG A 18 3.55 -8.48 7.06
C ARG A 18 3.96 -7.16 7.68
N ARG A 19 4.99 -7.15 8.53
CA ARG A 19 5.51 -5.91 9.16
C ARG A 19 6.15 -5.01 8.13
N ALA A 20 6.97 -5.56 7.23
CA ALA A 20 7.58 -4.82 6.13
C ALA A 20 6.51 -4.20 5.22
N HIS A 21 5.50 -5.00 4.84
CA HIS A 21 4.38 -4.52 4.03
C HIS A 21 3.59 -3.42 4.74
N ARG A 22 3.30 -3.58 6.04
CA ARG A 22 2.61 -2.55 6.83
C ARG A 22 3.41 -1.25 6.88
N ARG A 23 4.71 -1.34 7.15
CA ARG A 23 5.60 -0.17 7.20
C ARG A 23 5.66 0.53 5.85
N LEU A 24 5.84 -0.22 4.76
CA LEU A 24 5.81 0.32 3.40
C LEU A 24 4.47 1.01 3.10
N SER A 25 3.36 0.43 3.55
CA SER A 25 2.04 1.05 3.41
C SER A 25 1.91 2.37 4.17
N GLU A 26 2.42 2.43 5.41
CA GLU A 26 2.45 3.64 6.22
C GLU A 26 3.33 4.74 5.58
N GLU A 27 4.52 4.36 5.08
CA GLU A 27 5.43 5.25 4.35
C GLU A 27 4.78 5.79 3.07
N LEU A 28 4.15 4.93 2.27
CA LEU A 28 3.46 5.34 1.04
C LEU A 28 2.24 6.23 1.32
N ALA A 29 1.53 6.00 2.42
CA ALA A 29 0.40 6.85 2.83
C ALA A 29 0.82 8.27 3.26
N ALA A 30 2.10 8.46 3.59
CA ALA A 30 2.65 9.77 3.97
C ALA A 30 2.77 10.72 2.78
N PHE A 31 2.91 10.22 1.55
CA PHE A 31 2.86 11.02 0.32
C PHE A 31 1.42 11.47 0.07
N ARG A 32 1.09 12.72 0.43
CA ARG A 32 -0.28 13.22 0.43
C ARG A 32 -0.54 14.21 -0.69
N THR A 33 0.49 14.90 -1.15
CA THR A 33 0.36 15.94 -2.17
C THR A 33 0.46 15.34 -3.58
N ALA A 34 -0.08 16.07 -4.56
CA ALA A 34 0.06 15.68 -5.97
C ALA A 34 1.53 15.69 -6.42
N ALA A 35 2.33 16.65 -5.94
CA ALA A 35 3.75 16.75 -6.29
C ALA A 35 4.57 15.55 -5.78
N GLU A 36 4.38 15.17 -4.51
CA GLU A 36 5.03 13.98 -3.92
C GLU A 36 4.67 12.68 -4.65
N ARG A 37 3.40 12.54 -5.08
CA ARG A 37 2.96 11.38 -5.85
C ARG A 37 3.58 11.36 -7.24
N THR A 38 3.62 12.49 -7.93
CA THR A 38 4.29 12.59 -9.24
C THR A 38 5.77 12.21 -9.13
N GLU A 39 6.46 12.65 -8.07
CA GLU A 39 7.85 12.25 -7.83
C GLU A 39 7.99 10.75 -7.58
N LEU A 40 7.11 10.16 -6.78
CA LEU A 40 7.06 8.72 -6.56
C LEU A 40 6.83 7.96 -7.87
N ASP A 41 5.89 8.39 -8.70
CA ASP A 41 5.61 7.78 -10.00
C ASP A 41 6.81 7.85 -10.95
N LEU A 42 7.56 8.96 -10.94
CA LEU A 42 8.79 9.11 -11.71
C LEU A 42 9.90 8.16 -11.23
N VAL A 43 9.97 7.91 -9.92
CA VAL A 43 10.91 6.92 -9.37
C VAL A 43 10.49 5.51 -9.76
N LEU A 44 9.22 5.15 -9.59
CA LEU A 44 8.69 3.84 -9.95
C LEU A 44 8.84 3.55 -11.45
N GLY A 45 8.68 4.55 -12.31
CA GLY A 45 8.87 4.42 -13.76
C GLY A 45 10.29 4.07 -14.21
N ARG A 46 11.29 4.11 -13.31
CA ARG A 46 12.67 3.64 -13.58
C ARG A 46 12.86 2.15 -13.28
N HIS A 47 11.87 1.51 -12.66
CA HIS A 47 11.88 0.11 -12.29
C HIS A 47 10.92 -0.69 -13.17
N THR A 48 11.11 -2.00 -13.22
CA THR A 48 10.21 -2.89 -13.95
C THR A 48 8.90 -3.08 -13.19
N ALA A 49 7.82 -3.40 -13.93
CA ALA A 49 6.51 -3.66 -13.34
C ALA A 49 6.52 -4.82 -12.32
N GLU A 50 7.46 -5.77 -12.44
CA GLU A 50 7.62 -6.84 -11.46
C GLU A 50 8.19 -6.33 -10.14
N GLU A 51 9.17 -5.43 -10.20
CA GLU A 51 9.80 -4.81 -9.04
C GLU A 51 8.85 -3.86 -8.29
N THR A 52 7.97 -3.16 -9.01
CA THR A 52 7.05 -2.16 -8.44
C THR A 52 5.67 -2.71 -8.08
N ARG A 53 5.34 -3.95 -8.48
CA ARG A 53 3.99 -4.54 -8.32
C ARG A 53 3.41 -4.41 -6.91
N ALA A 54 4.23 -4.64 -5.89
CA ALA A 54 3.80 -4.57 -4.50
C ALA A 54 3.47 -3.13 -4.08
N ILE A 55 4.22 -2.15 -4.57
CA ILE A 55 4.02 -0.73 -4.30
C ILE A 55 2.76 -0.23 -5.02
N GLU A 56 2.59 -0.57 -6.30
CA GLU A 56 1.41 -0.20 -7.09
C GLU A 56 0.11 -0.75 -6.49
N ALA A 57 0.13 -1.99 -6.00
CA ALA A 57 -1.02 -2.58 -5.32
C ALA A 57 -1.40 -1.83 -4.03
N ILE A 58 -0.40 -1.37 -3.26
CA ILE A 58 -0.63 -0.56 -2.05
C ILE A 58 -1.23 0.80 -2.44
N LEU A 59 -0.64 1.50 -3.41
CA LEU A 59 -1.10 2.82 -3.85
C LEU A 59 -2.54 2.75 -4.39
N SER A 60 -2.82 1.77 -5.25
CA SER A 60 -4.15 1.52 -5.81
C SER A 60 -5.21 1.32 -4.71
N ARG A 61 -4.88 0.54 -3.68
CA ARG A 61 -5.77 0.32 -2.52
C ARG A 61 -5.99 1.62 -1.75
N GLN A 62 -4.94 2.37 -1.44
CA GLN A 62 -5.05 3.62 -0.70
C GLN A 62 -5.88 4.67 -1.46
N ASP A 63 -5.74 4.75 -2.78
CA ASP A 63 -6.54 5.65 -3.60
C ASP A 63 -8.01 5.22 -3.67
N ALA A 64 -8.30 3.92 -3.67
CA ALA A 64 -9.66 3.40 -3.51
C ALA A 64 -10.25 3.79 -2.14
N GLU A 65 -9.49 3.61 -1.05
CA GLU A 65 -9.92 4.00 0.30
C GLU A 65 -10.19 5.52 0.38
N ARG A 66 -9.33 6.36 -0.19
CA ARG A 66 -9.54 7.82 -0.24
C ARG A 66 -10.78 8.21 -1.02
N ARG A 67 -11.03 7.58 -2.18
CA ARG A 67 -12.25 7.81 -2.97
C ARG A 67 -13.50 7.39 -2.20
N SER A 68 -13.44 6.30 -1.45
CA SER A 68 -14.57 5.85 -0.62
C SER A 68 -14.89 6.82 0.53
N LEU A 69 -13.86 7.43 1.15
CA LEU A 69 -14.02 8.41 2.23
C LEU A 69 -14.44 9.80 1.72
N GLY A 70 -13.97 10.21 0.54
CA GLY A 70 -14.39 11.45 -0.12
C GLY A 70 -15.74 11.36 -0.86
N GLY A 71 -16.31 10.16 -0.96
CA GLY A 71 -17.54 9.86 -1.70
C GLY A 71 -18.82 9.82 -0.86
N SER A 72 -18.86 10.46 0.32
CA SER A 72 -20.09 10.56 1.10
C SER A 72 -21.05 11.58 0.46
N PRO A 73 -22.28 11.20 0.03
CA PRO A 73 -23.28 12.12 -0.51
C PRO A 73 -23.90 12.96 0.61
N ALA A 74 -23.13 13.88 1.18
CA ALA A 74 -23.65 14.96 2.02
C ALA A 74 -23.95 16.21 1.16
N THR A 75 -24.61 16.04 0.03
CA THR A 75 -25.35 17.12 -0.65
C THR A 75 -26.83 16.94 -0.31
N GLY A 76 -27.14 17.16 0.97
CA GLY A 76 -28.49 17.39 1.43
C GLY A 76 -28.88 18.83 1.12
N VAL A 77 -29.59 19.00 0.00
CA VAL A 77 -30.67 19.96 -0.23
C VAL A 77 -30.56 21.31 0.51
N VAL A 78 -30.11 22.35 -0.21
CA VAL A 78 -30.62 23.71 0.04
C VAL A 78 -31.62 23.99 -1.08
N ARG A 79 -32.90 24.01 -0.71
CA ARG A 79 -33.99 24.57 -1.50
C ARG A 79 -34.42 25.86 -0.82
#